data_AF-A0A920KAS0-F1
#
_entry.id   AF-A0A920KAS0-F1
#
_cell.length_a   1.000
_cell.length_b   1.000
_cell.length_c   1.000
_cell.angle_alpha   90.00
_cell.angle_beta   90.00
_cell.angle_gamma   90.00
#
_symmetry.space_group_name_H-M   'P 1'
#
loop_
_entity.id
_entity.type
_entity.pdbx_description
1 polymer ?
#
loop_
_entity_poly.entity_id
_entity_poly.type
_entity_poly.pdbx_seq_one_letter_code
_entity_poly.pdbx_strand_id
1 'polypeptide(L)'
;MARRTWLKPLPPLTEQLDLVDQVASALADQSHVDVQYGPTGVQWCSDEMLGAIADCSARTGRRIHMHLLETQPQRQWLDRTYPQGVVTFLEGIGFLSPRLTLAHCVWARGPELVKIAASGSRIAVNNSSNLHLYSGRAPLLICKLMV
;
A
#
# COMPACT_ATOMS: atom_id res chain seq x y z
N MET A 1 21.70 -10.57 21.79
CA MET A 1 21.66 -10.05 20.41
C MET A 1 20.22 -9.86 19.91
N ALA A 2 19.37 -10.90 19.89
CA ALA A 2 17.99 -10.82 19.38
C ALA A 2 17.08 -9.77 20.05
N ARG A 3 17.13 -9.64 21.40
CA ARG A 3 16.37 -8.58 22.11
C ARG A 3 16.78 -7.15 21.74
N ARG A 4 17.99 -6.95 21.21
CA ARG A 4 18.52 -5.63 20.86
C ARG A 4 18.19 -5.22 19.42
N THR A 5 17.81 -6.18 18.57
CA THR A 5 17.54 -5.98 17.14
C THR A 5 16.13 -6.37 16.71
N TRP A 6 15.64 -7.57 17.10
CA TRP A 6 14.43 -8.16 16.53
C TRP A 6 13.21 -8.13 17.46
N LEU A 7 13.41 -8.06 18.78
CA LEU A 7 12.32 -8.07 19.77
C LEU A 7 12.12 -6.70 20.43
N LYS A 8 12.63 -5.63 19.83
CA LYS A 8 12.32 -4.28 20.29
C LYS A 8 10.87 -3.94 19.93
N PRO A 9 10.14 -3.26 20.83
CA PRO A 9 8.84 -2.71 20.46
C PRO A 9 9.02 -1.78 19.25
N LEU A 10 8.02 -1.77 18.38
CA LEU A 10 7.99 -0.81 17.29
C LEU A 10 7.96 0.60 17.87
N PRO A 11 8.68 1.57 17.28
CA PRO A 11 8.57 2.97 17.67
C PRO A 11 7.11 3.46 17.57
N PRO A 12 6.73 4.52 18.30
CA PRO A 12 5.44 5.17 18.13
C PRO A 12 5.20 5.59 16.66
N LEU A 13 3.93 5.65 16.24
CA LEU A 13 3.56 6.00 14.86
C LEU A 13 4.18 7.34 14.42
N THR A 14 4.18 8.35 15.29
CA THR A 14 4.79 9.65 15.00
C THR A 14 6.28 9.52 14.70
N GLU A 15 7.03 8.77 15.51
CA GLU A 15 8.45 8.52 15.29
C GLU A 15 8.70 7.76 13.99
N GLN A 16 7.85 6.79 13.65
CA GLN A 16 7.95 6.07 12.38
C GLN A 16 7.74 6.99 11.17
N LEU A 17 6.78 7.93 11.24
CA LEU A 17 6.56 8.93 10.19
C LEU A 17 7.70 9.94 10.11
N ASP A 18 8.20 10.41 11.25
CA ASP A 18 9.34 11.34 11.34
C ASP A 18 10.60 10.74 10.73
N LEU A 19 10.82 9.42 10.87
CA LEU A 19 11.94 8.74 10.24
C LEU A 19 11.87 8.81 8.71
N VAL A 20 10.68 8.76 8.10
CA VAL A 20 10.55 8.92 6.65
C VAL A 20 10.96 10.32 6.22
N ASP A 21 10.56 11.34 6.97
CA ASP A 21 10.91 12.73 6.69
C ASP A 21 12.41 13.00 6.92
N GLN A 22 13.02 12.37 7.92
CA GLN A 22 14.46 12.41 8.14
C GLN A 22 15.24 11.78 6.98
N VAL A 23 14.82 10.61 6.50
CA VAL A 23 15.45 9.95 5.35
C VAL A 23 15.29 10.80 4.09
N ALA A 24 14.12 11.37 3.87
CA ALA A 24 13.88 12.29 2.76
C ALA A 24 14.78 13.53 2.82
N SER A 25 14.92 14.15 3.99
CA SER A 25 15.78 15.31 4.20
C SER A 25 17.26 14.98 3.95
N ALA A 26 17.72 13.83 4.45
CA ALA A 26 19.09 13.36 4.26
C ALA A 26 19.46 13.08 2.78
N LEU A 27 18.46 12.89 1.93
CA LEU A 27 18.61 12.61 0.50
C LEU A 27 18.20 13.79 -0.40
N ALA A 28 17.90 14.96 0.17
CA ALA A 28 17.34 16.10 -0.57
C ALA A 28 18.21 16.59 -1.75
N ASP A 29 19.54 16.47 -1.63
CA ASP A 29 20.49 16.87 -2.68
C ASP A 29 20.67 15.80 -3.79
N GLN A 30 20.05 14.63 -3.64
CA GLN A 30 20.18 13.51 -4.59
C GLN A 30 19.02 13.51 -5.59
N SER A 31 19.16 14.24 -6.70
CA SER A 31 18.10 14.44 -7.71
C SER A 31 17.55 13.17 -8.38
N HIS A 32 18.24 12.04 -8.27
CA HIS A 32 17.86 10.75 -8.86
C HIS A 32 17.25 9.77 -7.85
N VAL A 33 17.09 10.19 -6.59
CA VAL A 33 16.55 9.36 -5.51
C VAL A 33 15.26 10.01 -4.99
N ASP A 34 14.25 9.19 -4.72
CA ASP A 34 13.02 9.64 -4.07
C ASP A 34 12.65 8.68 -2.94
N VAL A 35 11.98 9.21 -1.93
CA VAL A 35 11.58 8.51 -0.70
C VAL A 35 10.07 8.44 -0.66
N GLN A 36 9.52 7.25 -0.42
CA GLN A 36 8.09 6.98 -0.40
C GLN A 36 7.69 6.35 0.94
N TYR A 37 6.43 6.50 1.34
CA TYR A 37 5.87 5.69 2.41
C TYR A 37 5.69 4.25 1.92
N GLY A 38 6.09 3.28 2.74
CA GLY A 38 6.06 1.86 2.40
C GLY A 38 5.34 0.99 3.44
N PRO A 39 4.06 1.24 3.78
CA PRO A 39 3.33 0.31 4.62
C PRO A 39 3.25 -1.05 3.91
N THR A 40 3.53 -2.13 4.63
CA THR A 40 3.69 -3.46 4.02
C THR A 40 2.41 -3.92 3.31
N GLY A 41 1.28 -3.78 3.98
CA GLY A 41 -0.05 -4.18 3.50
C GLY A 41 -1.06 -3.99 4.62
N VAL A 42 -2.33 -3.88 4.26
CA VAL A 42 -3.40 -3.52 5.21
C VAL A 42 -3.44 -4.43 6.44
N GLN A 43 -3.17 -5.73 6.29
CA GLN A 43 -3.18 -6.69 7.40
C GLN A 43 -2.05 -6.54 8.41
N TRP A 44 -1.03 -5.72 8.11
CA TRP A 44 0.14 -5.51 8.95
C TRP A 44 0.21 -4.09 9.53
N CYS A 45 -0.78 -3.24 9.23
CA CYS A 45 -0.84 -1.86 9.65
C CYS A 45 -2.15 -1.62 10.39
N SER A 46 -2.14 -0.77 11.43
CA SER A 46 -3.39 -0.27 12.01
C SER A 46 -4.07 0.70 11.05
N ASP A 47 -5.40 0.82 11.16
CA ASP A 47 -6.17 1.81 10.40
C ASP A 47 -5.67 3.24 10.70
N GLU A 48 -5.27 3.50 11.94
CA GLU A 48 -4.64 4.77 12.36
C GLU A 48 -3.34 5.06 11.59
N MET A 49 -2.47 4.06 11.44
CA MET A 49 -1.22 4.20 10.68
C MET A 49 -1.51 4.48 9.21
N LEU A 50 -2.49 3.78 8.62
CA LEU A 50 -2.86 3.98 7.22
C LEU A 50 -3.44 5.39 7.00
N GLY A 51 -4.32 5.85 7.89
CA GLY A 51 -4.87 7.21 7.87
C GLY A 51 -3.77 8.27 7.98
N ALA A 52 -2.87 8.13 8.95
CA ALA A 52 -1.77 9.08 9.14
C ALA A 52 -0.81 9.12 7.93
N ILE A 53 -0.56 7.98 7.28
CA ILE A 53 0.22 7.92 6.03
C ILE A 53 -0.52 8.64 4.89
N ALA A 54 -1.84 8.46 4.76
CA ALA A 54 -2.64 9.15 3.74
C ALA A 54 -2.57 10.68 3.93
N ASP A 55 -2.76 11.16 5.15
CA ASP A 55 -2.69 12.58 5.49
C ASP A 55 -1.30 13.17 5.22
N CYS A 56 -0.24 12.48 5.66
CA CYS A 56 1.12 12.91 5.41
C CYS A 56 1.47 12.91 3.92
N SER A 57 1.04 11.89 3.17
CA SER A 57 1.20 11.84 1.70
C SER A 57 0.47 12.99 1.02
N ALA A 58 -0.76 13.30 1.43
CA ALA A 58 -1.53 14.42 0.88
C ALA A 58 -0.86 15.78 1.15
N ARG A 59 -0.35 15.99 2.36
CA ARG A 59 0.30 17.24 2.78
C ARG A 59 1.65 17.47 2.11
N THR A 60 2.45 16.42 1.93
CA THR A 60 3.83 16.53 1.43
C THR A 60 3.95 16.23 -0.07
N GLY A 61 2.92 15.64 -0.68
CA GLY A 61 2.99 15.11 -2.04
C GLY A 61 3.77 13.79 -2.16
N ARG A 62 4.33 13.29 -1.05
CA ARG A 62 5.16 12.07 -1.04
C ARG A 62 4.33 10.84 -1.42
N ARG A 63 4.91 9.98 -2.26
CA ARG A 63 4.24 8.79 -2.82
C ARG A 63 4.12 7.67 -1.78
N ILE A 64 3.21 6.73 -2.06
CA ILE A 64 2.97 5.53 -1.26
C ILE A 64 3.12 4.30 -2.15
N HIS A 65 3.79 3.26 -1.64
CA HIS A 65 3.84 1.93 -2.25
C HIS A 65 3.41 0.87 -1.22
N MET A 66 2.42 0.03 -1.54
CA MET A 66 1.87 -0.96 -0.60
C MET A 66 1.40 -2.23 -1.32
N HIS A 67 1.53 -3.40 -0.67
CA HIS A 67 0.94 -4.65 -1.18
C HIS A 67 -0.56 -4.68 -0.88
N LEU A 68 -1.38 -5.12 -1.84
CA LEU A 68 -2.80 -5.28 -1.62
C LEU A 68 -3.36 -6.46 -2.44
N LEU A 69 -4.20 -7.27 -1.78
CA LEU A 69 -4.98 -8.34 -2.43
C LEU A 69 -4.10 -9.30 -3.26
N GLU A 70 -2.92 -9.65 -2.74
CA GLU A 70 -1.96 -10.54 -3.37
C GLU A 70 -2.40 -12.01 -3.31
N THR A 71 -2.89 -12.48 -2.16
CA THR A 71 -3.17 -13.91 -1.93
C THR A 71 -4.62 -14.16 -1.52
N GLN A 72 -5.10 -15.39 -1.73
CA GLN A 72 -6.45 -15.79 -1.30
C GLN A 72 -6.67 -15.66 0.21
N PRO A 73 -5.72 -16.06 1.09
CA PRO A 73 -5.90 -15.88 2.53
C PRO A 73 -5.97 -14.40 2.92
N GLN A 74 -5.14 -13.54 2.31
CA GLN A 74 -5.22 -12.10 2.53
C GLN A 74 -6.59 -11.56 2.13
N ARG A 75 -7.12 -11.96 0.97
CA ARG A 75 -8.48 -11.58 0.55
C ARG A 75 -9.53 -11.99 1.59
N GLN A 76 -9.53 -13.24 2.01
CA GLN A 76 -10.52 -13.73 2.97
C GLN A 76 -10.45 -13.01 4.31
N TRP A 77 -9.24 -12.68 4.78
CA TRP A 77 -9.06 -11.87 5.98
C TRP A 77 -9.62 -10.46 5.78
N LEU A 78 -9.30 -9.80 4.68
CA LEU A 78 -9.78 -8.45 4.36
C LEU A 78 -11.30 -8.37 4.22
N ASP A 79 -11.94 -9.36 3.59
CA ASP A 79 -13.42 -9.41 3.49
C ASP A 79 -14.08 -9.53 4.87
N ARG A 80 -13.44 -10.19 5.84
CA ARG A 80 -13.93 -10.30 7.22
C ARG A 80 -13.68 -9.02 8.03
N THR A 81 -12.49 -8.44 7.90
CA THR A 81 -12.07 -7.25 8.67
C THR A 81 -12.76 -5.98 8.15
N TYR A 82 -12.98 -5.88 6.85
CA TYR A 82 -13.63 -4.74 6.20
C TYR A 82 -14.87 -5.22 5.43
N PRO A 83 -16.03 -5.43 6.10
CA PRO A 83 -17.24 -5.93 5.46
C PRO A 83 -17.76 -5.05 4.31
N GLN A 84 -17.43 -3.75 4.33
CA GLN A 84 -17.75 -2.79 3.26
C GLN A 84 -16.72 -2.76 2.12
N GLY A 85 -15.69 -3.62 2.20
CA GLY A 85 -14.58 -3.73 1.25
C GLY A 85 -13.37 -2.88 1.64
N VAL A 86 -12.19 -3.49 1.62
CA VAL A 86 -10.91 -2.82 1.92
C VAL A 86 -10.63 -1.62 1.00
N VAL A 87 -10.99 -1.71 -0.28
CA VAL A 87 -10.77 -0.62 -1.23
C VAL A 87 -11.68 0.58 -0.92
N THR A 88 -12.92 0.32 -0.47
CA THR A 88 -13.83 1.36 0.04
C THR A 88 -13.27 2.02 1.29
N PHE A 89 -12.69 1.25 2.21
CA PHE A 89 -12.01 1.78 3.38
C PHE A 89 -10.84 2.70 2.98
N LEU A 90 -9.94 2.22 2.10
CA LEU A 90 -8.79 3.00 1.62
C LEU A 90 -9.21 4.28 0.88
N GLU A 91 -10.31 4.25 0.14
CA GLU A 91 -10.92 5.44 -0.48
C GLU A 91 -11.40 6.42 0.60
N GLY A 92 -12.11 5.94 1.62
CA GLY A 92 -12.69 6.76 2.68
C GLY A 92 -11.65 7.50 3.54
N ILE A 93 -10.47 6.93 3.73
CA ILE A 93 -9.36 7.59 4.45
C ILE A 93 -8.46 8.42 3.53
N GLY A 94 -8.81 8.59 2.25
CA GLY A 94 -8.02 9.38 1.29
C GLY A 94 -6.71 8.71 0.82
N PHE A 95 -6.55 7.40 1.06
CA PHE A 95 -5.35 6.65 0.68
C PHE A 95 -5.28 6.44 -0.84
N LEU A 96 -6.42 6.16 -1.47
CA LEU A 96 -6.52 6.05 -2.93
C LEU A 96 -6.34 7.42 -3.58
N SER A 97 -5.22 7.59 -4.30
CA SER A 97 -4.87 8.84 -4.97
C SER A 97 -3.85 8.59 -6.10
N PRO A 98 -3.51 9.62 -6.92
CA PRO A 98 -2.46 9.51 -7.92
C PRO A 98 -1.04 9.25 -7.35
N ARG A 99 -0.87 9.39 -6.03
CA ARG A 99 0.39 9.16 -5.30
C ARG A 99 0.58 7.69 -4.88
N LEU A 100 -0.45 6.86 -5.01
CA LEU A 100 -0.45 5.47 -4.57
C LEU A 100 -0.09 4.51 -5.71
N THR A 101 0.81 3.58 -5.41
CA THR A 101 1.04 2.37 -6.20
C THR A 101 0.75 1.12 -5.35
N LEU A 102 -0.15 0.28 -5.83
CA LEU A 102 -0.53 -0.98 -5.21
C LEU A 102 0.17 -2.14 -5.91
N ALA A 103 0.94 -2.93 -5.16
CA ALA A 103 1.55 -4.15 -5.69
C ALA A 103 0.54 -5.31 -5.71
N HIS A 104 0.67 -6.16 -6.73
CA HIS A 104 -0.07 -7.41 -6.95
C HIS A 104 -1.52 -7.25 -7.41
N CYS A 105 -2.45 -6.92 -6.49
CA CYS A 105 -3.90 -6.87 -6.73
C CYS A 105 -4.46 -8.10 -7.45
N VAL A 106 -3.89 -9.29 -7.19
CA VAL A 106 -4.25 -10.56 -7.83
C VAL A 106 -5.71 -10.92 -7.59
N TRP A 107 -6.18 -10.69 -6.37
CA TRP A 107 -7.53 -11.01 -5.93
C TRP A 107 -8.46 -9.80 -5.96
N ALA A 108 -8.11 -8.69 -6.61
CA ALA A 108 -9.03 -7.57 -6.75
C ALA A 108 -10.24 -7.93 -7.64
N ARG A 109 -11.45 -7.51 -7.23
CA ARG A 109 -12.70 -7.68 -7.98
C ARG A 109 -12.96 -6.48 -8.89
N GLY A 110 -13.81 -6.64 -9.90
CA GLY A 110 -14.17 -5.58 -10.86
C GLY A 110 -14.51 -4.22 -10.22
N PRO A 111 -15.45 -4.14 -9.26
CA PRO A 111 -15.80 -2.87 -8.61
C PRO A 111 -14.63 -2.22 -7.86
N GLU A 112 -13.74 -3.03 -7.28
CA GLU A 112 -12.54 -2.55 -6.59
C GLU A 112 -11.53 -1.96 -7.59
N LEU A 113 -11.34 -2.62 -8.73
CA LEU A 113 -10.49 -2.12 -9.82
C LEU A 113 -11.01 -0.80 -10.38
N VAL A 114 -12.34 -0.64 -10.50
CA VAL A 114 -12.94 0.62 -10.95
C VAL A 114 -12.63 1.77 -10.00
N LYS A 115 -12.74 1.56 -8.69
CA LYS A 115 -12.39 2.57 -7.68
C LYS A 115 -10.90 2.93 -7.73
N ILE A 116 -10.02 1.93 -7.82
CA ILE A 116 -8.57 2.13 -7.91
C ILE A 116 -8.20 2.92 -9.17
N ALA A 117 -8.83 2.63 -10.31
CA ALA A 117 -8.59 3.37 -11.54
C ALA A 117 -9.11 4.81 -11.45
N ALA A 118 -10.33 5.00 -10.92
CA ALA A 118 -10.96 6.32 -10.79
C ALA A 118 -10.18 7.28 -9.87
N SER A 119 -9.47 6.75 -8.86
CA SER A 119 -8.61 7.56 -7.99
C SER A 119 -7.27 7.99 -8.62
N GLY A 120 -6.95 7.47 -9.81
CA GLY A 120 -5.64 7.64 -10.45
C GLY A 120 -4.52 6.81 -9.80
N SER A 121 -4.85 5.90 -8.88
CA SER A 121 -3.88 4.98 -8.28
C SER A 121 -3.38 3.98 -9.32
N ARG A 122 -2.14 3.52 -9.14
CA ARG A 122 -1.49 2.58 -10.06
C ARG A 122 -1.44 1.19 -9.47
N ILE A 123 -1.54 0.17 -10.32
CA ILE A 123 -1.31 -1.22 -9.95
C ILE A 123 0.00 -1.69 -10.57
N ALA A 124 0.95 -2.12 -9.75
CA ALA A 124 2.14 -2.83 -10.19
C ALA A 124 1.84 -4.33 -10.25
N VAL A 125 1.93 -4.93 -11.45
CA VAL A 125 1.64 -6.35 -11.64
C VAL A 125 2.93 -7.17 -11.58
N ASN A 126 3.11 -7.92 -10.51
CA ASN A 126 4.32 -8.69 -10.22
C ASN A 126 4.20 -10.15 -10.67
N ASN A 127 3.97 -10.40 -11.97
CA ASN A 127 3.66 -11.73 -12.52
C ASN A 127 4.64 -12.84 -12.10
N SER A 128 5.95 -12.57 -12.16
CA SER A 128 6.97 -13.55 -11.75
C SER A 128 6.77 -13.99 -10.30
N SER A 129 6.56 -13.04 -9.39
CA SER A 129 6.32 -13.34 -7.96
C SER A 129 5.00 -14.07 -7.79
N ASN A 130 3.92 -13.57 -8.41
CA ASN A 130 2.58 -14.13 -8.30
C ASN A 130 2.51 -15.60 -8.70
N LEU A 131 3.23 -15.97 -9.77
CA LEU A 131 3.28 -17.35 -10.26
C LEU A 131 4.22 -18.21 -9.40
N HIS A 132 5.37 -17.68 -9.01
CA HIS A 132 6.34 -18.42 -8.19
C HIS A 132 5.80 -18.76 -6.80
N LEU A 133 5.07 -17.84 -6.18
CA LEU A 133 4.49 -17.99 -4.84
C LEU A 133 3.07 -18.59 -4.85
N TYR A 134 2.56 -18.98 -6.02
CA TYR A 134 1.20 -19.49 -6.19
C TYR A 134 0.11 -18.52 -5.70
N SER A 135 0.38 -17.21 -5.71
CA SER A 135 -0.56 -16.16 -5.32
C SER A 135 -1.75 -16.08 -6.27
N GLY A 136 -1.53 -16.34 -7.56
CA GLY A 136 -2.56 -16.40 -8.61
C GLY A 136 -2.21 -15.58 -9.84
N ARG A 137 -3.23 -15.25 -10.65
CA ARG A 137 -3.08 -14.44 -11.86
C ARG A 137 -3.78 -13.11 -11.69
N ALA A 138 -3.06 -12.01 -11.91
CA ALA A 138 -3.65 -10.68 -11.83
C ALA A 138 -4.78 -10.48 -12.87
N PRO A 139 -5.85 -9.72 -12.55
CA PRO A 139 -7.01 -9.51 -13.42
C PRO A 139 -6.73 -8.50 -14.56
N LEU A 140 -5.70 -8.79 -15.36
CA LEU A 140 -5.13 -7.90 -16.39
C LEU A 140 -6.11 -7.46 -17.48
N LEU A 141 -7.10 -8.30 -17.81
CA LEU A 141 -8.10 -7.97 -18.83
C LEU A 141 -8.94 -6.75 -18.46
N ILE A 142 -9.21 -6.55 -17.16
CA ILE A 142 -9.96 -5.40 -16.67
C ILE A 142 -9.03 -4.19 -16.59
N CYS A 143 -7.80 -4.36 -16.09
CA CYS A 143 -6.84 -3.25 -15.97
C CYS A 143 -6.48 -2.60 -17.33
N LYS A 144 -6.44 -3.37 -18.42
CA LYS A 144 -6.15 -2.86 -19.77
C LYS A 144 -7.28 -2.04 -20.39
N LEU A 145 -8.52 -2.18 -19.91
CA LEU A 145 -9.68 -1.43 -20.43
C LEU A 145 -9.84 -0.05 -19.77
N MET A 146 -8.99 0.27 -18.79
CA MET A 146 -9.10 1.48 -17.97
C MET A 146 -7.91 2.45 -18.14
N VAL A 147 -7.02 2.18 -19.10
CA VAL A 147 -5.90 3.05 -19.52
C VAL A 147 -6.09 3.52 -20.96
#